data_AF-A0A376Y3G1-F1
#
_entry.id   AF-A0A376Y3G1-F1
#
_cell.length_a   1.000
_cell.length_b   1.000
_cell.length_c   1.000
_cell.angle_alpha   90.00
_cell.angle_beta   90.00
_cell.angle_gamma   90.00
#
_symmetry.space_group_name_H-M   'P 1'
#
loop_
_entity.id
_entity.type
_entity.pdbx_description
1 polymer ?
#
loop_
_entity_poly.entity_id
_entity_poly.type
_entity_poly.pdbx_seq_one_letter_code
_entity_poly.pdbx_strand_id
1 'polypeptide(L)' 'MREGFYEKHGIKVLVGERAITINRQEKVIHSSAGRTVFYDKLIMATGSYPWIPPSKV' A
#
# COMPACT_ATOMS: atom_id res chain seq x y z
N MET A 1 -2.22 20.07 1.32
CA MET A 1 -0.80 19.88 1.75
C MET A 1 0.06 20.81 0.92
N ARG A 2 1.18 21.31 1.46
CA ARG A 2 2.12 22.10 0.63
C ARG A 2 2.76 21.17 -0.39
N GLU A 3 2.92 21.66 -1.62
CA GLU A 3 3.68 20.96 -2.65
C GLU A 3 5.09 20.64 -2.13
N GLY A 4 5.60 19.45 -2.43
CA GLY A 4 6.93 19.02 -2.00
C GLY A 4 7.05 18.56 -0.52
N PHE A 5 5.94 18.44 0.23
CA PHE A 5 5.99 18.08 1.65
C PHE A 5 6.66 16.71 1.88
N TYR A 6 6.33 15.70 1.08
CA TYR A 6 6.85 14.34 1.26
C TYR A 6 8.34 14.26 0.91
N GLU A 7 8.73 14.88 -0.20
CA GLU A 7 10.10 14.95 -0.72
C GLU A 7 11.02 15.63 0.29
N LYS A 8 10.56 16.76 0.86
CA LYS A 8 11.31 17.49 1.91
C LYS A 8 11.60 16.64 3.15
N HIS A 9 10.73 15.69 3.46
CA HIS A 9 10.89 14.80 4.61
C HIS A 9 11.46 13.42 4.23
N GLY A 10 11.96 13.26 2.99
CA GLY A 10 12.52 11.99 2.52
C GLY A 10 11.50 10.85 2.42
N ILE A 11 10.21 11.17 2.34
CA ILE A 11 9.13 10.19 2.23
C ILE A 11 8.91 9.90 0.75
N LYS A 12 9.17 8.66 0.35
CA LYS A 12 8.82 8.18 -0.99
C LYS A 12 7.37 7.75 -1.04
N VAL A 13 6.56 8.46 -1.81
CA VAL A 13 5.15 8.11 -2.04
C VAL A 13 5.01 7.42 -3.39
N LEU A 14 4.36 6.26 -3.41
CA LEU A 14 4.04 5.51 -4.63
C LEU A 14 2.54 5.65 -4.90
N VAL A 15 2.16 6.62 -5.74
CA VAL A 15 0.77 6.94 -6.05
C VAL A 15 0.31 6.16 -7.28
N GLY A 16 -0.97 5.77 -7.34
CA GLY A 16 -1.54 5.07 -8.49
C GLY A 16 -1.18 3.58 -8.57
N GLU A 17 -0.51 3.04 -7.54
CA GLU A 17 -0.13 1.64 -7.45
C GLU A 17 -0.83 0.97 -6.26
N ARG A 18 -1.29 -0.28 -6.42
CA ARG A 18 -1.82 -1.11 -5.33
C ARG A 18 -0.74 -2.08 -4.86
N ALA A 19 -0.54 -2.22 -3.55
CA ALA A 19 0.21 -3.36 -3.00
C ALA A 19 -0.63 -4.64 -3.16
N ILE A 20 -0.16 -5.60 -3.95
CA ILE A 20 -0.94 -6.81 -4.32
C ILE A 20 -0.57 -8.04 -3.49
N THR A 21 0.70 -8.17 -3.12
CA THR A 21 1.20 -9.35 -2.39
C THR A 21 2.24 -8.91 -1.37
N ILE A 22 2.20 -9.51 -0.18
CA ILE A 22 3.22 -9.38 0.86
C ILE A 22 3.86 -10.75 1.07
N ASN A 23 5.13 -10.92 0.67
CA ASN A 23 5.93 -12.07 1.05
C ASN A 23 6.69 -11.74 2.35
N ARG A 24 6.24 -12.32 3.46
CA ARG A 24 6.76 -12.04 4.80
C ARG A 24 8.08 -12.73 5.12
N GLN A 25 8.41 -13.82 4.43
CA GLN A 25 9.67 -14.55 4.61
C GLN A 25 10.81 -13.72 4.02
N GLU A 26 10.64 -13.28 2.78
CA GLU A 26 11.60 -12.42 2.06
C GLU A 26 11.47 -10.93 2.40
N LYS A 27 10.49 -10.57 3.25
CA LYS A 27 10.13 -9.20 3.64
C LYS A 27 10.00 -8.26 2.44
N VAL A 28 9.15 -8.63 1.49
CA VAL A 28 8.98 -7.92 0.23
C VAL A 28 7.51 -7.75 -0.14
N ILE A 29 7.19 -6.61 -0.75
CA ILE A 29 5.88 -6.26 -1.30
C ILE A 29 5.99 -6.20 -2.82
N HIS A 30 5.01 -6.77 -3.51
CA HIS A 30 4.83 -6.59 -4.95
C HIS A 30 3.70 -5.59 -5.20
N SER A 31 3.90 -4.65 -6.12
CA SER A 31 2.88 -3.68 -6.53
C SER A 31 2.22 -4.04 -7.86
N SER A 32 1.04 -3.50 -8.11
CA SER A 32 0.33 -3.63 -9.38
C SER A 32 1.06 -3.00 -10.58
N ALA A 33 2.08 -2.18 -10.35
CA ALA A 33 2.94 -1.64 -11.41
C ALA A 33 4.19 -2.51 -11.68
N GLY A 34 4.24 -3.73 -11.11
CA GLY A 34 5.38 -4.64 -11.26
C GLY A 34 6.58 -4.29 -10.39
N ARG A 35 6.43 -3.36 -9.43
CA ARG A 35 7.50 -2.96 -8.52
C ARG A 35 7.67 -3.98 -7.39
N THR A 36 8.92 -4.18 -6.99
CA THR A 36 9.31 -4.93 -5.80
C THR A 36 9.84 -3.96 -4.73
N VAL A 37 9.29 -4.00 -3.52
CA VAL A 37 9.66 -3.12 -2.40
C VAL A 37 10.02 -3.95 -1.16
N PHE A 38 11.29 -3.91 -0.76
CA PHE A 38 11.77 -4.58 0.45
C PHE A 38 11.51 -3.72 1.69
N TYR A 39 11.33 -4.36 2.85
CA TYR A 39 11.09 -3.68 4.12
C TYR A 39 11.77 -4.36 5.30
N ASP A 40 12.18 -3.57 6.30
CA ASP A 40 12.57 -4.09 7.61
C ASP A 40 11.36 -4.23 8.55
N LYS A 41 10.45 -3.26 8.46
CA LYS A 41 9.20 -3.16 9.24
C LYS A 41 8.06 -2.80 8.29
N LEU A 42 6.90 -3.40 8.53
CA LEU A 42 5.69 -3.19 7.73
C LEU A 42 4.55 -2.69 8.61
N ILE A 43 3.96 -1.56 8.23
CA ILE A 43 2.73 -1.02 8.81
C ILE A 43 1.63 -1.17 7.76
N MET A 44 0.52 -1.82 8.14
CA MET A 44 -0.66 -1.95 7.27
C MET A 44 -1.65 -0.85 7.63
N ALA A 45 -1.87 0.08 6.69
CA ALA A 45 -2.79 1.20 6.83
C ALA A 45 -3.80 1.23 5.66
N THR A 46 -4.32 0.05 5.27
CA THR A 46 -5.17 -0.13 4.08
C THR A 46 -6.64 0.29 4.27
N GLY A 47 -7.00 0.78 5.46
CA GLY A 47 -8.39 1.05 5.82
C GLY A 47 -9.25 -0.22 5.87
N SER A 48 -10.57 -0.03 5.78
CA SER A 48 -11.57 -1.10 5.74
C SER A 48 -12.35 -1.09 4.42
N TYR A 49 -12.98 -2.23 4.10
CA TYR A 49 -13.90 -2.36 2.99
C TYR A 49 -15.29 -2.70 3.54
N PRO A 50 -16.37 -1.99 3.14
CA PRO A 50 -17.70 -2.25 3.67
C PRO A 50 -18.19 -3.63 3.24
N TRP A 51 -18.61 -4.45 4.20
CA TRP A 51 -19.35 -5.67 3.91
C TRP A 51 -20.81 -5.31 3.64
N ILE A 52 -21.29 -5.66 2.44
CA ILE A 52 -22.68 -5.44 2.03
C ILE A 52 -23.40 -6.79 2.12
N PRO A 53 -24.39 -6.96 3.02
CA PRO A 53 -25.18 -8.19 3.07
C PRO A 53 -25.93 -8.39 1.73
N PRO A 54 -26.09 -9.64 1.27
CA PRO A 54 -26.92 -9.91 0.11
C PRO A 54 -28.38 -9.47 0.40
N SER A 55 -28.94 -8.62 -0.45
CA SER A 55 -30.37 -8.31 -0.41
C SER A 55 -31.16 -9.47 -1.01
N LYS A 56 -32.21 -9.92 -0.31
CA LYS A 56 -33.20 -10.82 -0.92
C LYS A 56 -33.95 -10.02 -1.98
N VAL A 57 -33.71 -10.33 -3.26
CA VAL A 57 -34.65 -10.03 -4.36
C VAL A 57 -35.72 -11.11 -4.35
#